data_AF-A0A7W1PQR2-F1
#
_entry.id   AF-A0A7W1PQR2-F1
#
_cell.length_a   1.000
_cell.length_b   1.000
_cell.length_c   1.000
_cell.angle_alpha   90.00
_cell.angle_beta   90.00
_cell.angle_gamma   90.00
#
_symmetry.space_group_name_H-M   'P 1'
#
loop_
_entity.id
_entity.type
_entity.pdbx_description
1 polymer ?
#
loop_
_entity_poly.entity_id
_entity_poly.type
_entity_poly.pdbx_seq_one_letter_code
_entity_poly.pdbx_strand_id
1 'polypeptide(L)'
;MATADRIAKELDRPRSWVIAEAIRSSQSGLRRAAVAPPGAAEVAAARRQRLLADLQRAPEERLRRAAALLRMAPGAGMGRTQIIGFESYEDFATWKKTRRVEVLHRS
;
A
#
# COMPACT_ATOMS: atom_id res chain seq x y z
N MET A 1 -15.71 9.75 -18.80
CA MET A 1 -16.71 9.60 -17.73
C MET A 1 -17.86 8.62 -18.02
N ALA A 2 -17.87 7.88 -19.15
CA ALA A 2 -19.06 7.16 -19.64
C ALA A 2 -19.26 5.70 -19.19
N THR A 3 -18.23 5.00 -18.68
CA THR A 3 -18.31 3.55 -18.43
C THR A 3 -19.17 3.18 -17.23
N ALA A 4 -19.07 3.93 -16.13
CA ALA A 4 -19.84 3.65 -14.92
C ALA A 4 -21.35 3.89 -15.12
N ASP A 5 -21.74 4.88 -15.92
CA ASP A 5 -23.16 5.15 -16.24
C ASP A 5 -23.76 4.06 -17.12
N ARG A 6 -22.98 3.53 -18.08
CA ARG A 6 -23.42 2.43 -18.91
C ARG A 6 -23.71 1.18 -18.09
N ILE A 7 -22.76 0.81 -17.22
CA ILE A 7 -22.90 -0.34 -16.32
C ILE A 7 -24.07 -0.13 -15.35
N ALA A 8 -24.24 1.09 -14.82
CA ALA A 8 -25.36 1.44 -13.96
C ALA A 8 -26.72 1.21 -14.66
N LYS A 9 -26.83 1.62 -15.93
CA LYS A 9 -28.04 1.42 -16.74
C LYS A 9 -28.30 -0.05 -17.05
N GLU A 10 -27.26 -0.81 -17.43
CA GLU A 10 -27.38 -2.26 -17.70
C GLU A 10 -27.80 -3.05 -16.47
N LEU A 11 -27.31 -2.67 -15.29
CA LEU A 11 -27.60 -3.36 -14.03
C LEU A 11 -28.86 -2.86 -13.31
N ASP A 12 -29.51 -1.82 -13.84
CA ASP A 12 -30.60 -1.10 -13.15
C ASP A 12 -30.23 -0.71 -11.70
N ARG A 13 -29.05 -0.10 -11.56
CA ARG A 13 -28.48 0.34 -10.28
C ARG A 13 -28.00 1.78 -10.35
N PRO A 14 -28.01 2.52 -9.24
CA PRO A 14 -27.44 3.86 -9.23
C PRO A 14 -25.92 3.82 -9.45
N ARG A 15 -25.37 4.83 -10.14
CA ARG A 15 -23.93 4.95 -10.44
C ARG A 15 -23.04 4.78 -9.20
N SER A 16 -23.47 5.32 -8.06
CA SER A 16 -22.76 5.20 -6.79
C SER A 16 -22.61 3.76 -6.32
N TRP A 17 -23.62 2.90 -6.57
CA TRP A 17 -23.58 1.49 -6.25
C TRP A 17 -22.52 0.76 -7.09
N VAL A 18 -22.44 1.04 -8.39
CA VAL A 18 -21.45 0.45 -9.31
C VAL A 18 -20.02 0.81 -8.89
N ILE A 19 -19.79 2.07 -8.52
CA ILE A 19 -18.49 2.54 -8.04
C ILE A 19 -18.13 1.86 -6.72
N ALA A 20 -19.08 1.80 -5.77
CA ALA A 20 -18.86 1.16 -4.49
C ALA A 20 -18.58 -0.35 -4.64
N GLU A 21 -19.26 -1.02 -5.58
CA GLU A 21 -19.03 -2.43 -5.86
C GLU A 21 -17.66 -2.67 -6.48
N ALA A 22 -17.26 -1.86 -7.47
CA ALA A 22 -15.92 -1.95 -8.05
C ALA A 22 -14.81 -1.78 -7.00
N ILE A 23 -15.01 -0.89 -6.02
CA ILE A 23 -14.09 -0.71 -4.89
C ILE A 23 -14.07 -1.94 -3.98
N ARG A 24 -15.23 -2.55 -3.68
CA ARG A 24 -15.30 -3.79 -2.87
C ARG A 24 -14.64 -4.97 -3.58
N SER A 25 -14.88 -5.12 -4.89
CA SER A 25 -14.28 -6.18 -5.71
C SER A 25 -12.77 -6.01 -5.83
N SER A 26 -12.26 -4.77 -5.96
CA SER A 26 -10.81 -4.54 -6.01
C SER A 26 -10.14 -4.87 -4.66
N GLN A 27 -10.74 -4.49 -3.54
CA GLN A 27 -10.23 -4.82 -2.21
C GLN A 27 -10.23 -6.31 -1.90
N SER A 28 -11.26 -7.04 -2.35
CA SER A 28 -11.29 -8.50 -2.21
C SER A 28 -10.26 -9.19 -3.11
N GLY A 29 -10.02 -8.67 -4.32
CA GLY A 29 -8.91 -9.09 -5.18
C GLY A 29 -7.53 -8.87 -4.53
N LEU A 30 -7.31 -7.70 -3.91
CA LEU A 30 -6.11 -7.37 -3.12
C LEU A 30 -5.92 -8.32 -1.93
N ARG A 31 -7.00 -8.64 -1.20
CA ARG A 31 -6.97 -9.61 -0.08
C ARG A 31 -6.71 -11.04 -0.55
N ARG A 32 -7.24 -11.43 -1.71
CA ARG A 32 -7.10 -12.78 -2.28
C ARG A 32 -5.73 -13.00 -2.94
N ALA A 33 -5.12 -11.93 -3.47
CA ALA A 33 -3.77 -11.96 -4.04
C ALA A 33 -2.66 -11.87 -2.98
N ALA A 34 -2.97 -11.40 -1.76
CA ALA A 34 -2.05 -11.39 -0.64
C ALA A 34 -1.93 -12.81 -0.05
N VAL A 35 -1.14 -13.67 -0.70
CA VAL A 35 -0.60 -14.85 -0.03
C VAL A 35 0.25 -14.32 1.13
N ALA A 36 -0.18 -14.60 2.35
CA ALA A 36 0.57 -14.20 3.53
C ALA A 36 1.96 -14.85 3.44
N PRO A 37 3.05 -14.08 3.60
CA PRO A 37 4.39 -14.66 3.55
C PRO A 37 4.52 -15.72 4.66
N PRO A 38 5.35 -16.75 4.46
CA PRO A 38 5.68 -17.69 5.53
C PRO A 38 6.08 -16.92 6.81
N GLY A 39 5.54 -17.30 7.96
CA GLY A 39 5.80 -16.62 9.23
C GLY A 39 4.85 -15.45 9.56
N ALA A 40 3.90 -15.10 8.68
CA ALA A 40 3.01 -13.95 8.91
C ALA A 40 2.12 -14.11 10.15
N ALA A 41 1.69 -15.33 10.47
CA ALA A 41 0.85 -15.61 11.63
C ALA A 41 1.65 -15.45 12.94
N GLU A 42 2.90 -15.92 12.94
CA GLU A 42 3.85 -15.83 14.04
C GLU A 42 4.23 -14.37 14.30
N VAL A 43 4.47 -13.59 13.24
CA VAL A 43 4.69 -12.14 13.34
C VAL A 43 3.46 -11.43 13.90
N ALA A 44 2.25 -11.80 13.45
CA ALA A 44 1.01 -11.22 13.97
C ALA A 44 0.80 -11.56 15.46
N ALA A 45 1.09 -12.80 15.87
CA ALA A 45 1.03 -13.23 17.26
C ALA A 45 2.04 -12.47 18.13
N ALA A 46 3.29 -12.34 17.68
CA ALA A 46 4.32 -11.58 18.38
C ALA A 46 3.94 -10.10 18.53
N ARG A 47 3.40 -9.48 17.48
CA ARG A 47 2.88 -8.09 17.54
C ARG A 47 1.75 -7.95 18.55
N ARG A 48 0.81 -8.90 18.58
CA ARG A 48 -0.30 -8.91 19.54
C ARG A 48 0.19 -9.05 20.97
N GLN A 49 1.10 -9.99 21.24
CA GLN A 49 1.70 -10.16 22.57
C GLN A 49 2.42 -8.89 23.03
N ARG A 50 3.19 -8.25 22.12
CA ARG A 50 3.87 -6.99 22.42
C ARG A 50 2.88 -5.87 22.76
N LEU A 51 1.80 -5.74 21.99
CA LEU A 51 0.76 -4.75 22.26
C LEU A 51 0.14 -4.96 23.64
N LEU A 52 -0.21 -6.19 24.00
CA LEU A 52 -0.78 -6.50 25.31
C LEU A 52 0.19 -6.16 26.44
N ALA A 53 1.47 -6.48 26.28
CA ALA A 53 2.50 -6.13 27.27
C ALA A 53 2.70 -4.61 27.40
N ASP A 54 2.58 -3.86 26.30
CA ASP A 54 2.69 -2.41 26.33
C ASP A 54 1.44 -1.77 26.96
N LEU A 55 0.24 -2.33 26.77
CA LEU A 55 -1.00 -1.84 27.39
C LEU A 55 -1.03 -2.01 28.91
N GLN A 56 -0.27 -2.95 29.48
CA GLN A 56 -0.13 -3.10 30.93
C GLN A 56 0.77 -2.02 31.57
N ARG A 57 1.39 -1.15 30.75
CA ARG A 57 2.27 -0.08 31.23
C ARG A 57 1.57 1.27 31.25
N ALA A 58 2.06 2.16 32.10
CA ALA A 58 1.66 3.56 32.11
C ALA A 58 1.91 4.22 30.72
N PRO A 59 1.03 5.14 30.29
CA PRO A 59 1.14 5.83 28.99
C PRO A 59 2.51 6.45 28.72
N GLU A 60 3.13 7.06 29.72
CA GLU A 60 4.42 7.75 29.61
C GLU A 60 5.56 6.75 29.35
N GLU A 61 5.47 5.55 29.93
CA GLU A 61 6.46 4.51 29.71
C GLU A 61 6.32 3.85 28.34
N ARG A 62 5.08 3.72 27.84
CA ARG A 62 4.82 3.30 26.45
C ARG A 62 5.47 4.26 25.47
N LEU A 63 5.31 5.57 25.68
CA LEU A 63 5.89 6.60 24.83
C LEU A 63 7.43 6.57 24.84
N ARG A 64 8.05 6.50 26.03
CA ARG A 64 9.51 6.43 26.16
C ARG A 64 10.10 5.23 25.42
N ARG A 65 9.47 4.06 25.52
CA ARG A 65 9.93 2.85 24.83
C ARG A 65 9.73 2.92 23.32
N ALA A 66 8.62 3.47 22.84
CA ALA A 66 8.39 3.69 21.42
C ALA A 66 9.45 4.63 20.83
N ALA A 67 9.78 5.72 21.53
CA ALA A 67 10.84 6.64 21.14
C ALA A 67 12.22 5.98 21.10
N ALA A 68 12.55 5.13 22.09
CA ALA A 68 13.80 4.37 22.09
C ALA A 68 13.89 3.40 20.90
N LEU A 69 12.80 2.69 20.59
CA LEU A 69 12.74 1.79 19.43
C LEU A 69 12.92 2.54 18.10
N LEU A 70 12.30 3.72 17.97
CA LEU A 70 12.45 4.56 16.77
C LEU A 70 13.91 5.00 16.56
N ARG A 71 14.63 5.30 17.64
CA ARG A 71 16.06 5.66 17.56
C ARG A 71 16.96 4.50 17.15
N MET A 72 16.55 3.28 17.46
CA MET A 72 17.30 2.06 17.15
C MET A 72 16.92 1.43 15.82
N ALA A 73 15.84 1.88 15.18
CA ALA A 73 15.40 1.34 13.91
C ALA A 73 16.38 1.77 12.80
N PRO A 74 17.10 0.83 12.15
CA PRO A 74 17.94 1.17 11.02
C PRO A 74 17.04 1.66 9.89
N GLY A 75 17.18 2.94 9.54
CA GLY A 75 16.51 3.58 8.42
C GLY A 75 15.04 3.17 8.26
N ALA A 76 14.13 3.89 8.91
CA ALA A 76 12.72 3.94 8.49
C ALA A 76 12.56 4.61 7.11
N GLY A 77 13.41 4.25 6.15
CA GLY A 77 13.11 4.38 4.75
C GLY A 77 11.97 3.41 4.45
N MET A 78 10.73 3.89 4.65
CA MET A 78 9.67 3.59 3.69
C MET A 78 10.34 3.56 2.32
N GLY A 79 10.25 2.43 1.61
CA GLY A 79 10.87 2.26 0.30
C GLY A 79 10.72 3.55 -0.47
N ARG A 80 11.87 4.17 -0.79
CA ARG A 80 11.96 5.58 -1.20
C ARG A 80 11.14 5.72 -2.46
N THR A 81 9.87 6.07 -2.31
CA THR A 81 8.98 6.33 -3.44
C THR A 81 9.44 7.68 -3.94
N GLN A 82 10.41 7.65 -4.84
CA GLN A 82 10.92 8.85 -5.47
C GLN A 82 9.83 9.33 -6.43
N ILE A 83 9.15 10.40 -6.03
CA ILE A 83 8.23 11.11 -6.93
C ILE A 83 9.13 11.86 -7.92
N ILE A 84 9.09 11.45 -9.18
CA ILE A 84 9.79 12.13 -10.28
C ILE A 84 8.76 13.05 -10.93
N GLY A 85 8.98 14.36 -10.83
CA GLY A 85 8.23 15.36 -11.56
C GLY A 85 8.78 15.53 -12.97
N PHE A 86 7.91 15.84 -13.93
CA PHE A 86 8.28 16.17 -15.31
C PHE A 86 7.63 17.51 -15.65
N GLU A 87 8.36 18.37 -16.36
CA GLU A 87 7.86 19.69 -16.78
C GLU A 87 6.87 19.56 -17.93
N SER A 88 6.97 18.49 -18.73
CA SER A 88 6.02 18.15 -19.80
C SER A 88 5.71 16.66 -19.89
N TYR A 89 4.65 16.32 -20.62
CA TYR A 89 4.31 14.93 -20.95
C TYR A 89 5.37 14.27 -21.85
N GLU A 90 6.02 15.03 -22.73
CA GLU A 90 7.04 14.51 -23.64
C GLU A 90 8.30 14.08 -22.88
N ASP A 91 8.67 14.80 -21.82
CA ASP A 91 9.80 14.44 -20.94
C ASP A 91 9.53 13.10 -20.23
N PHE A 92 8.30 12.91 -19.73
CA PHE A 92 7.87 11.64 -19.17
C PHE A 92 7.93 10.50 -20.20
N ALA A 93 7.44 10.75 -21.43
CA ALA A 93 7.40 9.75 -22.49
C ALA A 93 8.82 9.32 -22.91
N THR A 94 9.74 10.27 -22.99
CA THR A 94 11.15 10.03 -23.32
C THR A 94 11.84 9.23 -22.21
N TRP A 95 11.71 9.67 -20.95
CA TRP A 95 12.25 8.95 -19.78
C TRP A 95 11.77 7.50 -19.72
N LYS A 96 10.46 7.27 -19.95
CA LYS A 96 9.86 5.92 -19.92
C LYS A 96 10.43 5.01 -21.01
N LYS A 97 10.71 5.55 -22.20
CA LYS A 97 11.32 4.77 -23.31
C LYS A 97 12.75 4.39 -22.97
N THR A 98 13.57 5.32 -22.48
CA THR A 98 14.97 5.07 -22.13
C THR A 98 15.10 4.01 -21.03
N ARG A 99 14.24 4.06 -20.00
CA ARG A 99 14.29 3.10 -18.89
C ARG A 99 13.89 1.67 -19.29
N ARG A 100 13.05 1.50 -20.32
CA ARG A 100 12.74 0.16 -20.87
C ARG A 100 13.94 -0.47 -21.59
N VAL A 101 14.82 0.35 -22.16
CA VAL A 101 16.03 -0.11 -22.87
C VAL A 101 17.11 -0.52 -21.85
N GLU A 102 17.30 0.24 -20.77
CA GLU A 102 18.29 -0.08 -19.73
C GLU A 102 18.01 -1.39 -18.99
N VAL A 103 16.73 -1.73 -18.76
CA VAL A 103 16.36 -3.00 -18.10
C VAL A 103 16.65 -4.21 -19.01
N LEU A 104 16.63 -4.04 -20.33
CA LEU A 104 16.92 -5.11 -21.30
C LEU A 104 18.41 -5.39 -21.51
N HIS A 105 19.30 -4.44 -21.20
CA HIS A 105 20.77 -4.62 -21.31
C HIS A 105 21.43 -5.15 -20.03
N ARG A 106 20.65 -5.32 -18.95
CA ARG A 106 21.13 -5.81 -17.65
C ARG A 106 20.49 -7.15 -17.27
N SER A 107 20.21 -8.00 -18.27
CA SER A 107 19.73 -9.39 -18.13
C SER A 107 20.62 -10.31 -18.94
#